data_AF-A0AAW9FGY5-F1
#
_entry.id   AF-A0AAW9FGY5-F1
#
_cell.length_a   1.000
_cell.length_b   1.000
_cell.length_c   1.000
_cell.angle_alpha   90.00
_cell.angle_beta   90.00
_cell.angle_gamma   90.00
#
_symmetry.space_group_name_H-M   'P 1'
#
loop_
_entity.id
_entity.type
_entity.pdbx_description
1 polymer ?
#
loop_
_entity_poly.entity_id
_entity_poly.type
_entity_poly.pdbx_seq_one_letter_code
_entity_poly.pdbx_strand_id
1 'polypeptide(L)'
;MAVIHDDMATEKAVHQAELRALDRPTIQAGASTPWGTAQVSRRYADGIVLHSTAGHGGFHLAENANTTIHALYRNDTEFYEEDCERAKVAHAFPDLFTTYERRLADRTLRDYFPDAYERVTGAILNGSQSHMRDRQEFESRHRNDWVVIAALNSDHQPSFVECIATLGGIRGETGERRFLVPRSDYVIGRHGFVIDPVKHQSYDGPSSFVIWAAQR
;
A
#
# COMPACT_ATOMS: atom_id res chain seq x y z
N MET A 1 -5.42 -7.31 -25.22
CA MET A 1 -6.74 -7.02 -24.62
C MET A 1 -7.55 -8.30 -24.39
N ALA A 2 -7.74 -9.18 -25.39
CA ALA A 2 -8.45 -10.47 -25.20
C ALA A 2 -7.73 -11.46 -24.24
N VAL A 3 -6.40 -11.58 -24.34
CA VAL A 3 -5.60 -12.51 -23.50
C VAL A 3 -5.65 -12.17 -22.00
N ILE A 4 -5.67 -10.88 -21.65
CA ILE A 4 -5.73 -10.43 -20.24
C ILE A 4 -7.12 -10.68 -19.64
N HIS A 5 -8.18 -10.57 -20.44
CA HIS A 5 -9.54 -10.80 -19.98
C HIS A 5 -9.82 -12.29 -19.73
N ASP A 6 -9.27 -13.16 -20.58
CA ASP A 6 -9.37 -14.62 -20.46
C ASP A 6 -8.63 -15.17 -19.24
N ASP A 7 -7.46 -14.59 -18.91
CA ASP A 7 -6.67 -14.93 -17.73
C ASP A 7 -7.39 -14.53 -16.42
N MET A 8 -7.95 -13.31 -16.36
CA MET A 8 -8.73 -12.87 -15.19
C MET A 8 -10.01 -13.68 -14.98
N ALA A 9 -10.70 -14.05 -16.07
CA ALA A 9 -11.90 -14.88 -15.99
C ALA A 9 -11.55 -16.29 -15.49
N THR A 10 -10.44 -16.85 -15.96
CA THR A 10 -9.92 -18.14 -15.53
C THR A 10 -9.51 -18.12 -14.05
N GLU A 11 -8.74 -17.12 -13.61
CA GLU A 11 -8.34 -16.97 -12.20
C GLU A 11 -9.55 -16.84 -11.28
N LYS A 12 -10.55 -16.04 -11.69
CA LYS A 12 -11.81 -15.92 -10.94
C LYS A 12 -12.55 -17.25 -10.85
N ALA A 13 -12.62 -18.02 -11.94
CA ALA A 13 -13.29 -19.32 -11.94
C ALA A 13 -12.59 -20.33 -11.01
N VAL A 14 -11.25 -20.39 -11.05
CA VAL A 14 -10.44 -21.22 -10.15
C VAL A 14 -10.66 -20.80 -8.70
N HIS A 15 -10.55 -19.50 -8.40
CA HIS A 15 -10.78 -18.98 -7.06
C HIS A 15 -12.18 -19.33 -6.53
N GLN A 16 -13.22 -19.21 -7.35
CA GLN A 16 -14.58 -19.60 -6.96
C GLN A 16 -14.74 -21.10 -6.74
N ALA A 17 -14.03 -21.94 -7.50
CA ALA A 17 -14.03 -23.38 -7.30
C ALA A 17 -13.32 -23.76 -5.98
N GLU A 18 -12.14 -23.21 -5.71
CA GLU A 18 -11.40 -23.41 -4.45
C GLU A 18 -12.21 -22.92 -3.24
N LEU A 19 -12.87 -21.74 -3.34
CA LEU A 19 -13.73 -21.22 -2.27
C LEU A 19 -14.86 -22.19 -1.89
N ARG A 20 -15.47 -22.88 -2.87
CA ARG A 20 -16.53 -23.85 -2.61
C ARG A 20 -16.02 -25.14 -1.98
N ALA A 21 -14.74 -25.48 -2.19
CA ALA A 21 -14.11 -26.64 -1.59
C ALA A 21 -13.68 -26.40 -0.14
N LEU A 22 -13.55 -25.14 0.28
CA LEU A 22 -13.15 -24.76 1.63
C LEU A 22 -14.37 -24.68 2.55
N ASP A 23 -14.35 -25.45 3.64
CA ASP A 23 -15.40 -25.41 4.66
C ASP A 23 -15.23 -24.19 5.57
N ARG A 24 -15.84 -23.07 5.16
CA ARG A 24 -15.80 -21.79 5.91
C ARG A 24 -17.18 -21.35 6.37
N PRO A 25 -17.84 -22.10 7.28
CA PRO A 25 -19.22 -21.84 7.65
C PRO A 25 -19.35 -20.50 8.38
N THR A 26 -20.44 -19.79 8.08
CA THR A 26 -20.88 -18.68 8.92
C THR A 26 -21.26 -19.22 10.30
N ILE A 27 -20.74 -18.59 11.34
CA ILE A 27 -21.03 -18.91 12.74
C ILE A 27 -21.79 -17.75 13.39
N GLN A 28 -22.21 -17.95 14.64
CA GLN A 28 -22.90 -16.92 15.40
C GLN A 28 -22.07 -15.63 15.46
N ALA A 29 -22.70 -14.52 15.06
CA ALA A 29 -22.14 -13.18 15.14
C ALA A 29 -22.25 -12.63 16.58
N GLY A 30 -21.71 -11.42 16.81
CA GLY A 30 -21.78 -10.74 18.11
C GLY A 30 -20.49 -10.79 18.94
N ALA A 31 -19.41 -11.37 18.40
CA ALA A 31 -18.10 -11.31 19.05
C ALA A 31 -17.66 -9.85 19.24
N SER A 32 -17.08 -9.54 20.40
CA SER A 32 -16.42 -8.26 20.63
C SER A 32 -15.05 -8.30 19.96
N THR A 33 -14.80 -7.36 19.05
CA THR A 33 -13.53 -7.23 18.33
C THR A 33 -12.98 -5.82 18.50
N PRO A 34 -11.69 -5.57 18.18
CA PRO A 34 -11.12 -4.22 18.17
C PRO A 34 -11.88 -3.24 17.26
N TRP A 35 -12.61 -3.75 16.27
CA TRP A 35 -13.38 -2.96 15.30
C TRP A 35 -14.87 -2.86 15.63
N GLY A 36 -15.25 -3.22 16.86
CA GLY A 36 -16.63 -3.25 17.32
C GLY A 36 -17.25 -4.66 17.28
N THR A 37 -18.57 -4.71 17.44
CA THR A 37 -19.30 -5.99 17.46
C THR A 37 -19.37 -6.61 16.07
N ALA A 38 -18.91 -7.85 15.94
CA ALA A 38 -18.95 -8.60 14.69
C ALA A 38 -20.39 -8.79 14.21
N GLN A 39 -20.66 -8.39 12.97
CA GLN A 39 -21.95 -8.61 12.29
C GLN A 39 -21.95 -9.93 11.52
N VAL A 40 -20.79 -10.33 11.01
CA VAL A 40 -20.58 -11.61 10.35
C VAL A 40 -19.35 -12.25 10.95
N SER A 41 -19.40 -13.56 11.16
CA SER A 41 -18.26 -14.34 11.60
C SER A 41 -18.20 -15.64 10.80
N ARG A 42 -17.01 -16.00 10.33
CA ARG A 42 -16.77 -17.25 9.57
C ARG A 42 -15.63 -18.02 10.20
N ARG A 43 -15.86 -19.29 10.49
CA ARG A 43 -14.80 -20.17 10.98
C ARG A 43 -13.97 -20.64 9.80
N TYR A 44 -12.65 -20.47 9.86
CA TYR A 44 -11.71 -20.99 8.87
C TYR A 44 -11.11 -22.32 9.34
N ALA A 45 -10.86 -22.46 10.64
CA ALA A 45 -10.46 -23.68 11.30
C ALA A 45 -10.77 -23.56 12.81
N ASP A 46 -10.53 -24.61 13.57
CA ASP A 46 -10.62 -24.53 15.04
C ASP A 46 -9.62 -23.51 15.57
N GLY A 47 -10.12 -22.52 16.30
CA GLY A 47 -9.33 -21.40 16.80
C GLY A 47 -8.97 -20.34 15.76
N ILE A 48 -9.51 -20.37 14.53
CA ILE A 48 -9.25 -19.35 13.49
C ILE A 48 -10.57 -18.84 12.93
N VAL A 49 -10.92 -17.60 13.26
CA VAL A 49 -12.21 -17.00 12.91
C VAL A 49 -11.99 -15.66 12.22
N LEU A 50 -12.63 -15.47 11.08
CA LEU A 50 -12.76 -14.16 10.44
C LEU A 50 -13.98 -13.45 11.00
N HIS A 51 -13.80 -12.26 11.55
CA HIS A 51 -14.86 -11.35 11.96
C HIS A 51 -14.95 -10.17 11.00
N SER A 52 -16.18 -9.73 10.73
CA SER A 52 -16.45 -8.54 9.93
C SER A 52 -17.52 -7.69 10.61
N THR A 53 -17.30 -6.39 10.63
CA THR A 53 -18.18 -5.33 11.15
C THR A 53 -18.59 -4.42 9.98
N ALA A 54 -19.38 -3.38 10.27
CA ALA A 54 -19.86 -2.46 9.24
C ALA A 54 -18.74 -1.64 8.59
N GLY A 55 -17.65 -1.41 9.31
CA GLY A 55 -16.55 -0.55 8.86
C GLY A 55 -15.23 -1.28 8.65
N HIS A 56 -15.04 -2.45 9.27
CA HIS A 56 -13.75 -3.14 9.23
C HIS A 56 -13.88 -4.63 9.57
N GLY A 57 -12.74 -5.31 9.80
CA GLY A 57 -12.71 -6.71 10.15
C GLY A 57 -11.31 -7.26 10.30
N GLY A 58 -11.24 -8.57 10.49
CA GLY A 58 -9.97 -9.26 10.61
C GLY A 58 -10.11 -10.65 11.20
N PHE A 59 -8.98 -11.33 11.29
CA PHE A 59 -8.90 -12.63 11.93
C PHE A 59 -8.69 -12.50 13.43
N HIS A 60 -9.34 -13.39 14.18
CA HIS A 60 -9.02 -13.70 15.55
C HIS A 60 -8.49 -15.12 15.63
N LEU A 61 -7.34 -15.30 16.27
CA LEU A 61 -6.68 -16.59 16.46
C LEU A 61 -6.66 -16.95 17.95
N ALA A 62 -7.20 -18.11 18.33
CA ALA A 62 -6.95 -18.64 19.67
C ALA A 62 -5.45 -18.84 19.90
N GLU A 63 -5.01 -18.78 21.16
CA GLU A 63 -3.60 -18.85 21.57
C GLU A 63 -2.80 -19.93 20.84
N ASN A 64 -3.33 -21.16 20.75
CA ASN A 64 -2.67 -22.27 20.07
C ASN A 64 -2.43 -21.99 18.57
N ALA A 65 -3.41 -21.43 17.86
CA ALA A 65 -3.24 -21.02 16.47
C ALA A 65 -2.28 -19.83 16.37
N ASN A 66 -2.39 -18.85 17.28
CA ASN A 66 -1.54 -17.66 17.28
C ASN A 66 -0.05 -18.01 17.45
N THR A 67 0.27 -19.03 18.25
CA THR A 67 1.66 -19.51 18.42
C THR A 67 2.28 -20.13 17.16
N THR A 68 1.46 -20.52 16.17
CA THR A 68 1.95 -21.02 14.87
C THR A 68 2.44 -19.88 13.97
N ILE A 69 1.92 -18.67 14.15
CA ILE A 69 2.38 -17.48 13.42
C ILE A 69 3.84 -17.22 13.82
N HIS A 70 4.70 -16.99 12.83
CA HIS A 70 6.12 -16.67 13.07
C HIS A 70 6.25 -15.44 13.98
N ALA A 71 7.21 -15.42 14.90
CA ALA A 71 7.34 -14.36 15.91
C ALA A 71 7.42 -12.93 15.32
N LEU A 72 8.03 -12.76 14.14
CA LEU A 72 8.09 -11.47 13.43
C LEU A 72 6.76 -11.00 12.82
N TYR A 73 5.75 -11.88 12.75
CA TYR A 73 4.41 -11.56 12.28
C TYR A 73 3.36 -11.60 13.38
N ARG A 74 3.65 -12.23 14.52
CA ARG A 74 2.66 -12.54 15.54
C ARG A 74 2.19 -11.28 16.26
N ASN A 75 0.87 -11.15 16.38
CA ASN A 75 0.24 -10.10 17.19
C ASN A 75 -0.08 -10.65 18.59
N ASP A 76 0.28 -9.90 19.63
CA ASP A 76 0.01 -10.28 21.04
C ASP A 76 -1.49 -10.19 21.38
N THR A 77 -2.25 -9.41 20.61
CA THR A 77 -3.69 -9.23 20.80
C THR A 77 -4.53 -10.33 20.18
N GLU A 78 -3.91 -11.29 19.49
CA GLU A 78 -4.59 -12.38 18.75
C GLU A 78 -5.47 -11.92 17.57
N PHE A 79 -5.61 -10.61 17.36
CA PHE A 79 -6.33 -10.01 16.25
C PHE A 79 -5.39 -9.57 15.13
N TYR A 80 -5.79 -9.85 13.89
CA TYR A 80 -5.08 -9.50 12.67
C TYR A 80 -6.05 -8.76 11.73
N GLU A 81 -5.81 -7.47 11.56
CA GLU A 81 -6.56 -6.55 10.69
C GLU A 81 -6.66 -7.03 9.22
N GLU A 82 -7.77 -6.73 8.54
CA GLU A 82 -8.14 -7.34 7.25
C GLU A 82 -7.38 -6.85 6.00
N ASP A 83 -6.92 -5.60 5.98
CA ASP A 83 -6.24 -4.94 4.86
C ASP A 83 -4.82 -5.49 4.69
N CYS A 84 -4.07 -5.56 5.79
CA CYS A 84 -2.66 -5.93 5.75
C CYS A 84 -2.37 -7.21 6.55
N GLU A 85 -2.87 -7.31 7.78
CA GLU A 85 -2.39 -8.32 8.71
C GLU A 85 -2.99 -9.72 8.47
N ARG A 86 -4.16 -9.81 7.84
CA ARG A 86 -4.73 -11.04 7.30
C ARG A 86 -3.72 -11.84 6.47
N ALA A 87 -2.80 -11.15 5.79
CA ALA A 87 -1.76 -11.79 5.00
C ALA A 87 -0.81 -12.66 5.84
N LYS A 88 -0.56 -12.28 7.10
CA LYS A 88 0.24 -13.05 8.07
C LYS A 88 -0.43 -14.40 8.38
N VAL A 89 -1.76 -14.38 8.56
CA VAL A 89 -2.57 -15.59 8.79
C VAL A 89 -2.56 -16.49 7.56
N ALA A 90 -2.75 -15.93 6.37
CA ALA A 90 -2.71 -16.70 5.12
C ALA A 90 -1.33 -17.32 4.84
N HIS A 91 -0.25 -16.66 5.26
CA HIS A 91 1.10 -17.21 5.17
C HIS A 91 1.33 -18.39 6.12
N ALA A 92 0.83 -18.32 7.36
CA ALA A 92 1.01 -19.40 8.34
C ALA A 92 0.08 -20.60 8.10
N PHE A 93 -1.10 -20.37 7.53
CA PHE A 93 -2.12 -21.40 7.31
C PHE A 93 -2.53 -21.50 5.84
N PRO A 94 -1.61 -21.77 4.90
CA PRO A 94 -1.87 -21.66 3.47
C PRO A 94 -3.04 -22.53 3.00
N ASP A 95 -3.27 -23.70 3.62
CA ASP A 95 -4.33 -24.63 3.22
C ASP A 95 -5.75 -24.12 3.54
N LEU A 96 -5.86 -23.10 4.41
CA LEU A 96 -7.14 -22.45 4.69
C LEU A 96 -7.51 -21.41 3.63
N PHE A 97 -6.61 -21.13 2.67
CA PHE A 97 -6.74 -20.07 1.68
C PHE A 97 -6.68 -20.60 0.25
N THR A 98 -7.44 -19.96 -0.63
CA THR A 98 -7.38 -20.22 -2.07
C THR A 98 -6.01 -19.83 -2.64
N THR A 99 -5.65 -20.34 -3.81
CA THR A 99 -4.41 -19.96 -4.49
C THR A 99 -4.36 -18.47 -4.77
N TYR A 100 -5.49 -17.88 -5.16
CA TYR A 100 -5.62 -16.43 -5.35
C TYR A 100 -5.37 -15.65 -4.05
N GLU A 101 -6.02 -16.03 -2.94
CA GLU A 101 -5.83 -15.37 -1.64
C GLU A 101 -4.38 -15.47 -1.15
N ARG A 102 -3.70 -16.61 -1.37
CA ARG A 102 -2.29 -16.79 -1.04
C ARG A 102 -1.37 -15.86 -1.85
N ARG A 103 -1.63 -15.69 -3.16
CA ARG A 103 -0.89 -14.75 -4.01
C ARG A 103 -1.06 -13.30 -3.56
N LEU A 104 -2.28 -12.92 -3.20
CA LEU A 104 -2.53 -11.59 -2.64
C LEU A 104 -1.82 -11.41 -1.30
N ALA A 105 -1.90 -12.39 -0.40
CA ALA A 105 -1.22 -12.34 0.88
C ALA A 105 0.31 -12.19 0.73
N ASP A 106 0.94 -12.97 -0.17
CA ASP A 106 2.37 -12.84 -0.45
C ASP A 106 2.73 -11.44 -0.96
N ARG A 107 1.94 -10.88 -1.88
CA ARG A 107 2.12 -9.49 -2.35
C ARG A 107 1.99 -8.50 -1.21
N THR A 108 0.92 -8.59 -0.41
CA THR A 108 0.68 -7.72 0.75
C THR A 108 1.83 -7.80 1.75
N LEU A 109 2.38 -8.97 2.04
CA LEU A 109 3.53 -9.10 2.95
C LEU A 109 4.78 -8.42 2.41
N ARG A 110 5.09 -8.61 1.11
CA ARG A 110 6.20 -7.90 0.46
C ARG A 110 6.00 -6.40 0.45
N ASP A 111 4.78 -5.95 0.25
CA ASP A 111 4.43 -4.56 0.08
C ASP A 111 4.38 -3.80 1.42
N TYR A 112 3.82 -4.37 2.48
CA TYR A 112 3.56 -3.66 3.74
C TYR A 112 4.43 -4.13 4.91
N PHE A 113 5.07 -5.30 4.80
CA PHE A 113 5.96 -5.85 5.83
C PHE A 113 7.29 -6.36 5.25
N PRO A 114 7.97 -5.61 4.34
CA PRO A 114 9.13 -6.11 3.60
C PRO A 114 10.26 -6.62 4.49
N ASP A 115 10.60 -5.89 5.56
CA ASP A 115 11.68 -6.29 6.47
C ASP A 115 11.36 -7.60 7.22
N ALA A 116 10.10 -7.81 7.59
CA ALA A 116 9.68 -9.05 8.23
C ALA A 116 9.62 -10.19 7.20
N TYR A 117 9.13 -9.92 5.99
CA TYR A 117 9.09 -10.87 4.89
C TYR A 117 10.47 -11.41 4.54
N GLU A 118 11.46 -10.54 4.34
CA GLU A 118 12.83 -10.95 4.02
C GLU A 118 13.44 -11.80 5.14
N ARG A 119 13.20 -11.45 6.40
CA ARG A 119 13.70 -12.23 7.55
C ARG A 119 13.01 -13.59 7.71
N VAL A 120 11.71 -13.67 7.43
CA VAL A 120 10.93 -14.92 7.56
C VAL A 120 11.23 -15.87 6.40
N THR A 121 11.39 -15.34 5.18
CA THR A 121 11.53 -16.15 3.96
C THR A 121 12.99 -16.36 3.52
N GLY A 122 13.91 -15.50 3.98
CA GLY A 122 15.28 -15.43 3.48
C GLY A 122 15.41 -14.75 2.12
N ALA A 123 14.31 -14.25 1.53
CA ALA A 123 14.36 -13.49 0.29
C ALA A 123 14.96 -12.09 0.51
N ILE A 124 15.46 -11.47 -0.57
CA ILE A 124 15.84 -10.05 -0.61
C ILE A 124 14.99 -9.41 -1.69
N LEU A 125 14.21 -8.39 -1.34
CA LEU A 125 13.29 -7.72 -2.24
C LEU A 125 13.96 -6.51 -2.88
N ASN A 126 13.67 -6.28 -4.16
CA ASN A 126 13.96 -5.03 -4.86
C ASN A 126 12.67 -4.25 -5.17
N GLY A 127 12.81 -3.05 -5.76
CA GLY A 127 11.68 -2.19 -6.11
C GLY A 127 10.64 -2.78 -7.08
N SER A 128 11.02 -3.76 -7.90
CA SER A 128 10.04 -4.45 -8.77
C SER A 128 9.16 -5.45 -7.99
N GLN A 129 9.58 -5.85 -6.78
CA GLN A 129 8.94 -6.89 -5.99
C GLN A 129 8.17 -6.37 -4.77
N SER A 130 8.42 -5.12 -4.36
CA SER A 130 7.77 -4.45 -3.22
C SER A 130 7.68 -2.94 -3.49
N HIS A 131 6.47 -2.37 -3.35
CA HIS A 131 6.29 -0.93 -3.52
C HIS A 131 7.03 -0.12 -2.46
N MET A 132 7.16 -0.63 -1.24
CA MET A 132 7.94 0.01 -0.18
C MET A 132 9.43 0.04 -0.55
N ARG A 133 9.97 -1.07 -1.09
CA ARG A 133 11.35 -1.10 -1.59
C ARG A 133 11.52 -0.16 -2.79
N ASP A 134 10.56 -0.11 -3.69
CA ASP A 134 10.57 0.79 -4.85
C ASP A 134 10.63 2.26 -4.41
N ARG A 135 9.81 2.59 -3.40
CA ARG A 135 9.79 3.91 -2.79
C ARG A 135 11.13 4.26 -2.14
N GLN A 136 11.72 3.34 -1.37
CA GLN A 136 13.03 3.53 -0.74
C GLN A 136 14.15 3.70 -1.77
N GLU A 137 14.14 2.93 -2.86
CA GLU A 137 15.10 3.08 -3.95
C GLU A 137 14.98 4.45 -4.63
N PHE A 138 13.75 4.91 -4.87
CA PHE A 138 13.49 6.24 -5.42
C PHE A 138 14.02 7.34 -4.48
N GLU A 139 13.67 7.28 -3.19
CA GLU A 139 14.10 8.25 -2.18
C GLU A 139 15.63 8.29 -2.05
N SER A 140 16.29 7.13 -2.01
CA SER A 140 17.75 7.04 -1.95
C SER A 140 18.44 7.65 -3.18
N ARG A 141 17.90 7.36 -4.38
CA ARG A 141 18.41 7.89 -5.64
C ARG A 141 18.26 9.40 -5.72
N HIS A 142 17.09 9.92 -5.31
CA HIS A 142 16.70 11.33 -5.48
C HIS A 142 16.85 12.18 -4.21
N ARG A 143 17.53 11.68 -3.18
CA ARG A 143 17.71 12.38 -1.89
C ARG A 143 18.26 13.82 -2.00
N ASN A 144 19.03 14.10 -3.04
CA ASN A 144 19.63 15.41 -3.31
C ASN A 144 19.03 16.12 -4.52
N ASP A 145 17.96 15.57 -5.10
CA ASP A 145 17.26 16.16 -6.23
C ASP A 145 16.02 16.90 -5.75
N TRP A 146 15.60 17.93 -6.50
CA TRP A 146 14.36 18.63 -6.24
C TRP A 146 13.18 17.78 -6.72
N VAL A 147 12.39 17.25 -5.79
CA VAL A 147 11.20 16.43 -6.11
C VAL A 147 9.95 17.22 -5.77
N VAL A 148 9.02 17.29 -6.72
CA VAL A 148 7.77 18.06 -6.60
C VAL A 148 6.86 17.45 -5.54
N ILE A 149 6.45 18.27 -4.58
CA ILE A 149 5.52 17.91 -3.50
C ILE A 149 4.12 18.49 -3.70
N ALA A 150 3.98 19.57 -4.47
CA ALA A 150 2.71 20.17 -4.86
C ALA A 150 2.82 20.82 -6.25
N ALA A 151 1.75 20.77 -7.03
CA ALA A 151 1.73 21.35 -8.37
C ALA A 151 0.34 21.85 -8.75
N LEU A 152 0.28 22.92 -9.53
CA LEU A 152 -0.93 23.43 -10.16
C LEU A 152 -0.60 24.11 -11.49
N ASN A 153 -1.61 24.33 -12.31
CA ASN A 153 -1.43 25.14 -13.52
C ASN A 153 -1.19 26.60 -13.12
N SER A 154 -0.17 27.24 -13.69
CA SER A 154 0.10 28.65 -13.40
C SER A 154 -0.92 29.55 -14.09
N ASP A 155 -1.54 30.46 -13.33
CA ASP A 155 -2.38 31.53 -13.88
C ASP A 155 -1.55 32.71 -14.39
N HIS A 156 -0.28 32.81 -13.95
CA HIS A 156 0.64 33.89 -14.29
C HIS A 156 1.50 33.59 -15.52
N GLN A 157 1.77 32.31 -15.80
CA GLN A 157 2.55 31.86 -16.95
C GLN A 157 1.77 30.78 -17.71
N PRO A 158 0.91 31.18 -18.67
CA PRO A 158 0.13 30.24 -19.46
C PRO A 158 1.05 29.21 -20.15
N SER A 159 0.66 27.94 -20.11
CA SER A 159 1.41 26.75 -20.59
C SER A 159 2.41 26.14 -19.60
N PHE A 160 2.52 26.68 -18.38
CA PHE A 160 3.37 26.11 -17.33
C PHE A 160 2.56 25.52 -16.17
N VAL A 161 3.18 24.54 -15.51
CA VAL A 161 2.80 24.03 -14.20
C VAL A 161 3.74 24.66 -13.19
N GLU A 162 3.17 25.37 -12.22
CA GLU A 162 3.90 25.86 -11.06
C GLU A 162 4.04 24.71 -10.06
N CYS A 163 5.28 24.36 -9.74
CA CYS A 163 5.62 23.26 -8.86
C CYS A 163 6.31 23.78 -7.60
N ILE A 164 5.90 23.31 -6.43
CA ILE A 164 6.66 23.41 -5.19
C ILE A 164 7.41 22.09 -5.01
N ALA A 165 8.72 22.16 -4.80
CA ALA A 165 9.59 21.01 -4.62
C ALA A 165 10.47 21.16 -3.37
N THR A 166 10.86 20.03 -2.80
CA THR A 166 11.85 19.92 -1.72
C THR A 166 12.96 18.95 -2.14
N LEU A 167 14.13 19.04 -1.51
CA LEU A 167 15.18 18.03 -1.71
C LEU A 167 14.67 16.66 -1.22
N GLY A 168 14.78 15.64 -2.05
CA GLY A 168 14.27 14.29 -1.75
C GLY A 168 12.74 14.15 -1.73
N GLY A 169 11.99 15.24 -1.90
CA GLY A 169 10.51 15.21 -1.89
C GLY A 169 9.89 15.04 -0.51
N ILE A 170 10.65 15.37 0.55
CA ILE A 170 10.18 15.29 1.92
C ILE A 170 9.24 16.48 2.18
N ARG A 171 8.00 16.21 2.57
CA ARG A 171 6.99 17.24 2.89
C ARG A 171 7.18 17.74 4.32
N GLY A 172 7.02 19.05 4.52
CA GLY A 172 7.10 19.68 5.85
C GLY A 172 8.53 19.99 6.31
N GLU A 173 9.55 19.70 5.52
CA GLU A 173 10.92 20.21 5.74
C GLU A 173 11.07 21.66 5.26
N THR A 174 11.99 22.39 5.89
CA THR A 174 12.37 23.75 5.46
C THR A 174 13.17 23.69 4.15
N GLY A 175 12.97 24.67 3.27
CA GLY A 175 13.73 24.78 2.02
C GLY A 175 12.95 24.43 0.75
N GLU A 176 11.62 24.55 0.79
CA GLU A 176 10.78 24.52 -0.41
C GLU A 176 11.28 25.53 -1.46
N ARG A 177 11.26 25.11 -2.72
CA ARG A 177 11.57 25.96 -3.87
C ARG A 177 10.49 25.80 -4.93
N ARG A 178 10.16 26.91 -5.59
CA ARG A 178 9.23 26.91 -6.71
C ARG A 178 9.93 26.79 -8.05
N PHE A 179 9.28 26.12 -8.98
CA PHE A 179 9.74 25.90 -10.35
C PHE A 179 8.60 26.08 -11.35
N LEU A 180 8.92 26.54 -12.55
CA LEU A 180 8.01 26.47 -13.69
C LEU A 180 8.44 25.31 -14.59
N VAL A 181 7.52 24.37 -14.77
CA VAL A 181 7.70 23.20 -15.65
C VAL A 181 6.77 23.37 -16.85
N PRO A 182 7.25 23.27 -18.10
CA PRO A 182 6.36 23.26 -19.27
C PRO A 182 5.28 22.18 -19.10
N ARG A 183 4.02 22.51 -19.41
CA ARG A 183 2.91 21.56 -19.22
C ARG A 183 3.12 20.25 -20.01
N SER A 184 3.78 20.30 -21.16
CA SER A 184 4.16 19.12 -21.95
C SER A 184 5.11 18.17 -21.22
N ASP A 185 5.92 18.72 -20.31
CA ASP A 185 7.04 18.02 -19.68
C ASP A 185 6.62 17.47 -18.31
N TYR A 186 5.61 18.06 -17.68
CA TYR A 186 5.10 17.65 -16.37
C TYR A 186 4.26 16.36 -16.46
N VAL A 187 4.94 15.22 -16.39
CA VAL A 187 4.32 13.88 -16.32
C VAL A 187 4.67 13.24 -14.98
N ILE A 188 3.68 13.14 -14.09
CA ILE A 188 3.88 12.56 -12.76
C ILE A 188 4.17 11.07 -12.88
N GLY A 189 5.33 10.64 -12.38
CA GLY A 189 5.68 9.23 -12.21
C GLY A 189 5.13 8.65 -10.91
N ARG A 190 5.35 7.34 -10.69
CA ARG A 190 4.84 6.60 -9.51
C ARG A 190 5.19 7.27 -8.16
N HIS A 191 6.36 7.89 -8.06
CA HIS A 191 6.87 8.47 -6.81
C HIS A 191 6.92 10.01 -6.81
N GLY A 192 6.40 10.64 -7.87
CA GLY A 192 6.42 12.10 -8.05
C GLY A 192 7.09 12.52 -9.34
N PHE A 193 7.40 13.82 -9.42
CA PHE A 193 8.11 14.43 -10.54
C PHE A 193 9.45 14.99 -10.05
N VAL A 194 10.55 14.59 -10.68
CA VAL A 194 11.89 15.09 -10.37
C VAL A 194 12.19 16.26 -11.28
N ILE A 195 12.56 17.40 -10.71
CA ILE A 195 12.95 18.58 -11.45
C ILE A 195 14.30 18.33 -12.12
N ASP A 196 14.33 18.44 -13.46
CA ASP A 196 15.56 18.57 -14.23
C ASP A 196 16.10 20.01 -14.12
N PRO A 197 17.24 20.25 -13.44
CA PRO A 197 17.77 21.61 -13.23
C PRO A 197 18.33 22.24 -14.51
N VAL A 198 18.54 21.46 -15.57
CA VAL A 198 18.99 21.97 -16.88
C VAL A 198 17.80 22.49 -17.69
N LYS A 199 16.60 21.94 -17.48
CA LYS A 199 15.38 22.28 -18.24
C LYS A 199 14.42 23.18 -17.49
N HIS A 200 14.27 22.98 -16.19
CA HIS A 200 13.26 23.64 -15.38
C HIS A 200 13.88 24.73 -14.52
N GLN A 201 13.35 25.94 -14.67
CA GLN A 201 13.88 27.12 -13.99
C GLN A 201 13.22 27.29 -12.62
N SER A 202 14.01 27.71 -11.63
CA SER A 202 13.47 28.20 -10.37
C SER A 202 12.60 29.44 -10.62
N TYR A 203 11.55 29.59 -9.85
CA TYR A 203 10.55 30.63 -10.06
C TYR A 203 10.25 31.42 -8.79
N ASP A 204 10.67 32.69 -8.80
CA ASP A 204 10.47 33.62 -7.69
C ASP A 204 9.37 34.67 -7.97
N GLY A 205 8.63 34.53 -9.09
CA GLY A 205 7.57 35.44 -9.49
C GLY A 205 6.25 35.24 -8.73
N PRO A 206 5.17 35.96 -9.11
CA PRO A 206 3.84 35.81 -8.52
C PRO A 206 3.37 34.36 -8.51
N SER A 207 2.80 33.92 -7.39
CA SER A 207 2.43 32.53 -7.15
C SER A 207 0.92 32.32 -7.32
N SER A 208 0.53 31.26 -8.02
CA SER A 208 -0.86 30.77 -8.03
C SER A 208 -1.18 29.94 -6.76
N PHE A 209 -0.17 29.52 -5.99
CA PHE A 209 -0.39 28.98 -4.65
C PHE A 209 -0.73 30.10 -3.65
N VAL A 210 -1.91 30.02 -3.03
CA VAL A 210 -2.43 31.00 -2.07
C VAL A 210 -1.46 31.25 -0.90
N ILE A 211 -0.88 30.18 -0.34
CA ILE A 211 0.04 30.27 0.80
C ILE A 211 1.30 31.06 0.42
N TRP A 212 1.85 30.82 -0.76
CA TRP A 212 3.04 31.50 -1.27
C TRP A 212 2.75 32.93 -1.76
N ALA A 213 1.55 33.18 -2.29
CA ALA A 213 1.13 34.53 -2.66
C ALA A 213 1.05 35.48 -1.45
N ALA A 214 0.79 34.93 -0.26
CA ALA A 214 0.67 35.65 1.00
C ALA A 214 2.02 35.88 1.73
N GLN A 215 3.11 35.26 1.31
CA GLN A 215 4.45 35.40 1.93
C GLN A 215 5.22 36.67 1.49
N ARG A 216 4.52 37.66 0.92
CA ARG A 216 5.11 38.94 0.51
C ARG A 216 5.50 39.82 1.69
#